data_AF-A0A6L4ZPB6-F1
#
_entry.id   AF-A0A6L4ZPB6-F1
#
_cell.length_a   1.000
_cell.length_b   1.000
_cell.length_c   1.000
_cell.angle_alpha   90.00
_cell.angle_beta   90.00
_cell.angle_gamma   90.00
#
_symmetry.space_group_name_H-M   'P 1'
#
loop_
_entity.id
_entity.type
_entity.pdbx_description
1 polymer ?
#
loop_
_entity_poly.entity_id
_entity_poly.type
_entity_poly.pdbx_seq_one_letter_code
_entity_poly.pdbx_strand_id
1 'polypeptide(L)'
;YYKLDPKLLRAIVKQESSFNPNARSSADAMGLMQMIPSTARRFGVRNPYDADESLHGGCRYFVWLLRKYNGRLDLALAGYNAGEGAVERHGNRVPPYKETQDYVRSITSKYLIKLGVRRSNQSKANQLAKQNSQNNQLVNQANQTTQGLKYASNQYKNRYKSVKTNTKQQAQYNTNNISVKATKEKLDILESYFQKR
;
A
#
# COMPACT_ATOMS: atom_id res chain seq x y z
N TYR A 1 -2.82 31.44 23.76
CA TYR A 1 -2.82 30.03 24.19
C TYR A 1 -2.75 29.13 22.97
N TYR A 2 -1.68 28.36 22.80
CA TYR A 2 -1.72 27.26 21.82
C TYR A 2 -2.69 26.21 22.34
N LYS A 3 -3.69 25.85 21.54
CA LYS A 3 -4.57 24.71 21.83
C LYS A 3 -3.77 23.44 21.52
N LEU A 4 -3.10 22.88 22.52
CA LEU A 4 -2.57 21.53 22.40
C LEU A 4 -3.75 20.57 22.17
N ASP A 5 -3.61 19.66 21.23
CA ASP A 5 -4.61 18.61 21.04
C ASP A 5 -4.72 17.78 22.33
N PRO A 6 -5.90 17.67 22.95
CA PRO A 6 -6.08 16.88 24.17
C PRO A 6 -5.63 15.42 24.02
N LYS A 7 -5.68 14.85 22.81
CA LYS A 7 -5.20 13.49 22.54
C LYS A 7 -3.68 13.38 22.63
N LEU A 8 -2.96 14.41 22.17
CA LEU A 8 -1.50 14.48 22.28
C LEU A 8 -1.10 14.66 23.75
N LEU A 9 -1.74 15.59 24.45
CA LEU A 9 -1.47 15.82 25.87
C LEU A 9 -1.72 14.56 26.71
N ARG A 10 -2.83 13.86 26.46
CA ARG A 10 -3.13 12.58 27.11
C ARG A 10 -2.06 11.51 26.84
N ALA A 11 -1.51 11.48 25.62
CA ALA A 11 -0.44 10.54 25.28
C ALA A 11 0.86 10.85 26.02
N ILE A 12 1.21 12.13 26.16
CA ILE A 12 2.35 12.61 26.95
C ILE A 12 2.17 12.23 28.41
N VAL A 13 1.06 12.64 29.05
CA VAL A 13 0.79 12.33 30.47
C VAL A 13 0.80 10.83 30.75
N LYS A 14 0.23 10.02 29.85
CA LYS A 14 0.28 8.55 29.98
C LYS A 14 1.71 8.03 29.94
N GLN A 15 2.58 8.61 29.11
CA GLN A 15 3.97 8.20 28.99
C GLN A 15 4.82 8.64 30.19
N GLU A 16 4.56 9.85 30.73
CA GLU A 16 5.31 10.41 31.85
C GLU A 16 5.01 9.68 33.17
N SER A 17 3.74 9.63 33.57
CA SER A 17 3.36 9.21 34.92
C SER A 17 2.35 8.07 34.95
N SER A 18 1.89 7.62 33.78
CA SER A 18 0.70 6.77 33.70
C SER A 18 -0.53 7.36 34.42
N PHE A 19 -0.64 8.69 34.48
CA PHE A 19 -1.66 9.44 35.21
C PHE A 19 -1.52 9.42 36.75
N ASN A 20 -0.35 9.06 37.27
CA ASN A 20 -0.09 9.13 38.70
C ASN A 20 0.45 10.53 39.09
N PRO A 21 -0.33 11.38 39.79
CA PRO A 21 0.14 12.70 40.21
C PRO A 21 1.25 12.63 41.28
N ASN A 22 1.44 11.50 41.94
CA ASN A 22 2.48 11.30 42.96
C ASN A 22 3.75 10.63 42.41
N ALA A 23 3.89 10.51 41.09
CA ALA A 23 5.03 9.86 40.48
C ALA A 23 6.33 10.65 40.72
N ARG A 24 7.42 9.92 41.03
CA ARG A 24 8.77 10.46 41.15
C ARG A 24 9.75 9.52 40.44
N SER A 25 10.57 10.05 39.53
CA SER A 25 11.61 9.28 38.84
C SER A 25 12.94 9.30 39.61
N SER A 26 13.90 8.46 39.18
CA SER A 26 15.28 8.49 39.68
C SER A 26 16.03 9.79 39.35
N ALA A 27 15.60 10.51 38.31
CA ALA A 27 16.14 11.83 37.93
C ALA A 27 15.41 12.99 38.64
N ASP A 28 14.63 12.69 39.69
CA ASP A 28 13.83 13.65 40.44
C ASP A 28 12.76 14.37 39.61
N ALA A 29 12.29 13.73 38.53
CA ALA A 29 11.14 14.21 37.79
C ALA A 29 9.87 13.90 38.59
N MET A 30 9.01 14.90 38.80
CA MET A 30 7.90 14.79 39.74
C MET A 30 6.55 15.09 39.07
N GLY A 31 5.52 14.44 39.57
CA GLY A 31 4.15 14.79 39.24
C GLY A 31 3.60 14.15 37.98
N LEU A 32 2.40 14.59 37.64
CA LEU A 32 1.62 14.12 36.49
C LEU A 32 2.39 14.28 35.17
N MET A 33 3.14 15.36 35.02
CA MET A 33 3.93 15.68 33.82
C MET A 33 5.45 15.49 33.99
N GLN A 34 5.88 14.83 35.08
CA GLN A 34 7.29 14.50 35.37
C GLN A 34 8.25 15.68 35.14
N MET A 35 7.99 16.79 35.83
CA MET A 35 8.84 17.97 35.74
C MET A 35 9.99 17.86 36.74
N ILE A 36 11.23 18.04 36.29
CA ILE A 36 12.38 18.20 37.17
C ILE A 36 12.33 19.58 37.88
N PRO A 37 12.96 19.76 39.06
CA PRO A 37 12.80 20.97 39.87
C PRO A 37 13.14 22.28 39.14
N SER A 38 14.20 22.29 38.32
CA SER A 38 14.62 23.47 37.57
C SER A 38 13.58 23.88 36.52
N THR A 39 13.05 22.91 35.78
CA THR A 39 11.99 23.12 34.77
C THR A 39 10.67 23.53 35.44
N ALA A 40 10.29 22.89 36.54
CA ALA A 40 9.11 23.26 37.32
C ALA A 40 9.13 24.74 37.72
N ARG A 41 10.25 25.20 38.32
CA ARG A 41 10.44 26.62 38.67
C ARG A 41 10.36 27.54 37.45
N ARG A 42 11.09 27.21 36.38
CA ARG A 42 11.12 28.00 35.14
C ARG A 42 9.73 28.19 34.53
N PHE A 43 8.86 27.18 34.66
CA PHE A 43 7.51 27.21 34.11
C PHE A 43 6.42 27.41 35.17
N GLY A 44 6.77 27.98 36.33
CA GLY A 44 5.79 28.47 37.31
C GLY A 44 4.99 27.38 38.02
N VAL A 45 5.60 26.22 38.28
CA VAL A 45 5.06 25.15 39.11
C VAL A 45 5.69 25.24 40.49
N ARG A 46 4.86 25.45 41.51
CA ARG A 46 5.28 25.51 42.92
C ARG A 46 5.24 24.12 43.54
N ASN A 47 4.18 23.36 43.27
CA ASN A 47 4.02 21.98 43.71
C ASN A 47 3.86 21.05 42.50
N PRO A 48 4.92 20.33 42.08
CA PRO A 48 4.82 19.37 40.98
C PRO A 48 3.86 18.21 41.23
N TYR A 49 3.56 17.88 42.49
CA TYR A 49 2.61 16.82 42.85
C TYR A 49 1.15 17.30 42.82
N ASP A 50 0.91 18.60 42.77
CA ASP A 50 -0.41 19.13 42.45
C ASP A 50 -0.70 18.87 40.96
N ALA A 51 -1.77 18.13 40.68
CA ALA A 51 -2.06 17.67 39.33
C ALA A 51 -2.31 18.84 38.36
N ASP A 52 -2.99 19.88 38.81
CA ASP A 52 -3.32 21.04 37.99
C ASP A 52 -2.08 21.89 37.72
N GLU A 53 -1.26 22.16 38.73
CA GLU A 53 0.00 22.88 38.54
C GLU A 53 0.95 22.10 37.61
N SER A 54 1.10 20.79 37.84
CA SER A 54 1.92 19.89 37.00
C SER A 54 1.46 19.93 35.54
N LEU A 55 0.15 19.82 35.32
CA LEU A 55 -0.44 19.82 33.98
C LEU A 55 -0.23 21.16 33.28
N HIS A 56 -0.52 22.27 33.95
CA HIS A 56 -0.35 23.60 33.35
C HIS A 56 1.12 23.93 33.10
N GLY A 57 2.01 23.60 34.03
CA GLY A 57 3.44 23.81 33.90
C GLY A 57 4.06 23.01 32.76
N GLY A 58 3.78 21.70 32.70
CA GLY A 58 4.27 20.85 31.63
C GLY A 58 3.69 21.24 30.27
N CYS A 59 2.43 21.67 30.21
CA CYS A 59 1.86 22.24 28.98
C CYS A 59 2.58 23.52 28.54
N ARG A 60 2.88 24.45 29.46
CA ARG A 60 3.65 25.67 29.16
C ARG A 60 5.03 25.32 28.61
N TYR A 61 5.72 24.38 29.25
CA TYR A 61 7.03 23.90 28.79
C TYR A 61 6.95 23.29 27.39
N PHE A 62 6.00 22.39 27.16
CA PHE A 62 5.85 21.72 25.88
C PHE A 62 5.47 22.70 24.74
N VAL A 63 4.59 23.67 25.01
CA VAL A 63 4.28 24.74 24.04
C VAL A 63 5.51 25.60 23.74
N TRP A 64 6.32 25.90 24.75
CA TRP A 64 7.58 26.63 24.55
C TRP A 64 8.52 25.84 23.63
N LEU A 65 8.66 24.53 23.82
CA LEU A 65 9.45 23.65 22.94
C LEU A 65 8.90 23.60 21.51
N LEU A 66 7.58 23.50 21.33
CA LEU A 66 6.96 23.55 20.01
C LEU A 66 7.28 24.86 19.28
N ARG A 67 7.24 25.99 19.98
CA ARG A 67 7.62 27.29 19.41
C ARG A 67 9.11 27.34 19.06
N LYS A 68 9.96 26.87 19.97
CA LYS A 68 11.42 26.81 19.78
C LYS A 68 11.81 26.01 18.54
N TYR A 69 11.10 24.91 18.26
CA TYR A 69 11.38 24.03 17.13
C TYR A 69 10.43 24.23 15.95
N ASN A 70 9.84 25.42 15.79
CA ASN A 70 9.02 25.78 14.62
C ASN A 70 7.88 24.77 14.34
N GLY A 71 7.22 24.28 15.39
CA GLY A 71 6.12 23.32 15.30
C GLY A 71 6.56 21.88 15.05
N ARG A 72 7.86 21.57 15.02
CA ARG A 72 8.35 20.19 14.90
C ARG A 72 8.05 19.38 16.15
N LEU A 73 6.97 18.61 16.07
CA LEU A 73 6.49 17.76 17.17
C LEU A 73 7.54 16.77 17.66
N ASP A 74 8.31 16.19 16.75
CA ASP A 74 9.36 15.22 17.08
C ASP A 74 10.47 15.84 17.92
N LEU A 75 10.91 17.06 17.60
CA LEU A 75 11.90 17.79 18.39
C LEU A 75 11.34 18.31 19.70
N ALA A 76 10.07 18.73 19.73
CA ALA A 76 9.44 19.15 20.97
C ALA A 76 9.33 17.98 21.95
N LEU A 77 8.93 16.78 21.49
CA LEU A 77 8.92 15.58 22.32
C LEU A 77 10.33 15.18 22.76
N ALA A 78 11.31 15.25 21.85
CA ALA A 78 12.71 14.97 22.19
C ALA A 78 13.26 15.94 23.25
N GLY A 79 13.00 17.23 23.11
CA GLY A 79 13.40 18.24 24.08
C GLY A 79 12.67 18.13 25.42
N TYR A 80 11.43 17.65 25.42
CA TYR A 80 10.70 17.41 26.66
C TYR A 80 11.36 16.29 27.49
N ASN A 81 11.75 15.18 26.84
CA ASN A 81 12.38 14.04 27.50
C ASN A 81 13.88 14.24 27.80
N ALA A 82 14.66 14.73 26.83
CA ALA A 82 16.12 14.81 26.92
C ALA A 82 16.66 16.20 27.28
N GLY A 83 15.78 17.22 27.36
CA GLY A 83 16.15 18.62 27.46
C GLY A 83 16.47 19.26 26.10
N GLU A 84 16.19 20.56 25.97
CA GLU A 84 16.43 21.30 24.73
C GLU A 84 17.92 21.36 24.35
N GLY A 85 18.82 21.45 25.34
CA GLY A 85 20.26 21.48 25.10
C GLY A 85 20.79 20.18 24.49
N ALA A 86 20.12 19.04 24.73
CA ALA A 86 20.48 17.79 24.05
C ALA A 86 20.13 17.84 22.57
N VAL A 87 18.94 18.35 22.22
CA VAL A 87 18.50 18.51 20.83
C VAL A 87 19.38 19.50 20.07
N GLU A 88 19.76 20.61 20.71
CA GLU A 88 20.65 21.62 20.14
C GLU A 88 22.06 21.06 19.86
N ARG A 89 22.66 20.34 20.84
CA ARG A 89 23.96 19.70 20.66
C ARG A 89 24.01 18.70 19.51
N HIS A 90 22.85 18.12 19.15
CA HIS A 90 22.72 17.21 18.01
C HIS A 90 22.23 17.89 16.74
N GLY A 91 22.36 19.22 16.64
CA GLY A 91 22.06 19.98 15.44
C GLY A 91 20.56 20.03 15.11
N ASN A 92 19.71 20.20 16.13
CA ASN A 92 18.25 20.22 16.00
C ASN A 92 17.68 18.94 15.35
N ARG A 93 18.17 17.81 15.85
CA ARG A 93 17.72 16.46 15.52
C ARG A 93 17.32 15.74 16.80
N VAL A 94 16.50 14.70 16.67
CA VAL A 94 16.22 13.80 17.79
C VAL A 94 17.55 13.17 18.22
N PRO A 95 17.99 13.36 19.48
CA PRO A 95 19.25 12.80 19.95
C PRO A 95 19.28 11.28 19.77
N PRO A 96 20.46 10.67 19.52
CA PRO A 96 20.61 9.23 19.37
C PRO A 96 20.55 8.49 20.71
N TYR A 97 19.71 8.96 21.63
CA TYR A 97 19.43 8.32 22.91
C TYR A 97 18.26 7.37 22.72
N LYS A 98 18.47 6.08 23.02
CA LYS A 98 17.45 5.06 22.82
C LYS A 98 16.14 5.41 23.53
N GLU A 99 16.22 5.88 24.77
CA GLU A 99 15.06 6.32 25.56
C GLU A 99 14.28 7.42 24.84
N THR A 100 14.96 8.47 24.37
CA THR A 100 14.34 9.61 23.69
C THR A 100 13.70 9.21 22.36
N GLN A 101 14.37 8.36 21.58
CA GLN A 101 13.81 7.85 20.32
C GLN A 101 12.54 7.02 20.57
N ASP A 102 12.57 6.15 21.59
CA ASP A 102 11.43 5.33 21.97
C ASP A 102 10.29 6.19 22.53
N TYR A 103 10.60 7.23 23.31
CA TYR A 103 9.64 8.21 23.82
C TYR A 103 8.89 8.92 22.67
N VAL A 104 9.63 9.49 21.71
CA VAL A 104 9.08 10.16 20.52
C VAL A 104 8.21 9.20 19.71
N ARG A 105 8.71 7.98 19.45
CA ARG A 105 7.99 6.96 18.68
C ARG A 105 6.69 6.52 19.37
N SER A 106 6.74 6.28 20.68
CA SER A 106 5.61 5.83 21.51
C SER A 106 4.47 6.85 21.49
N ILE A 107 4.75 8.12 21.80
CA ILE A 107 3.74 9.17 21.85
C ILE A 107 3.18 9.46 20.47
N THR A 108 4.02 9.60 19.45
CA THR A 108 3.56 9.83 18.06
C THR A 108 2.66 8.69 17.60
N SER A 109 3.02 7.44 17.93
CA SER A 109 2.19 6.28 17.60
C SER A 109 0.83 6.31 18.29
N LYS A 110 0.80 6.54 19.61
CA LYS A 110 -0.43 6.66 20.39
C LYS A 110 -1.32 7.80 19.86
N TYR A 111 -0.72 8.94 19.54
CA TYR A 111 -1.41 10.11 19.02
C TYR A 111 -2.07 9.84 17.66
N LEU A 112 -1.31 9.29 16.70
CA LEU A 112 -1.85 8.94 15.37
C LEU A 112 -2.95 7.88 15.42
N ILE A 113 -2.88 6.92 16.35
CA ILE A 113 -3.96 5.95 16.57
C ILE A 113 -5.23 6.66 17.06
N LYS A 114 -5.10 7.58 18.03
CA LYS A 114 -6.23 8.36 18.57
C LYS A 114 -6.82 9.35 17.56
N LEU A 115 -6.05 9.76 16.56
CA LEU A 115 -6.54 10.51 15.41
C LEU A 115 -7.21 9.64 14.33
N GLY A 116 -7.14 8.30 14.43
CA GLY A 116 -7.68 7.41 13.40
C GLY A 116 -6.84 7.32 12.11
N VAL A 117 -5.69 8.01 12.05
CA VAL A 117 -4.82 8.10 10.87
C VAL A 117 -4.16 6.74 10.56
N ARG A 118 -3.68 6.03 11.58
CA ARG A 118 -3.08 4.70 11.36
C ARG A 118 -4.08 3.67 10.84
N ARG A 119 -5.32 3.71 11.36
CA ARG A 119 -6.38 2.79 10.92
C ARG A 119 -6.78 3.08 9.47
N SER A 120 -7.01 4.35 9.12
CA SER A 120 -7.37 4.76 7.75
C SER A 120 -6.29 4.44 6.71
N ASN A 121 -5.01 4.66 7.02
CA ASN A 121 -3.92 4.30 6.10
C ASN A 121 -3.84 2.78 5.88
N GLN A 122 -4.05 1.98 6.92
CA GLN A 122 -4.05 0.52 6.79
C GLN A 122 -5.29 0.01 6.04
N SER A 123 -6.46 0.62 6.25
CA SER A 123 -7.67 0.34 5.46
C SER A 123 -7.45 0.64 3.97
N LYS A 124 -6.86 1.79 3.65
CA LYS A 124 -6.57 2.20 2.26
C LYS A 124 -5.54 1.30 1.61
N ALA A 125 -4.49 0.90 2.33
CA ALA A 125 -3.49 -0.06 1.85
C ALA A 125 -4.13 -1.44 1.55
N ASN A 126 -4.99 -1.93 2.46
CA ASN A 126 -5.69 -3.20 2.26
C ASN A 126 -6.67 -3.15 1.06
N GLN A 127 -7.33 -2.01 0.84
CA GLN A 127 -8.21 -1.80 -0.30
C GLN A 127 -7.44 -1.80 -1.62
N LEU A 128 -6.29 -1.12 -1.68
CA LEU A 128 -5.41 -1.12 -2.85
C LEU A 128 -4.85 -2.53 -3.14
N ALA A 129 -4.47 -3.28 -2.10
CA ALA A 129 -4.02 -4.66 -2.26
C ALA A 129 -5.13 -5.56 -2.82
N LYS A 130 -6.37 -5.41 -2.34
CA LYS A 130 -7.53 -6.16 -2.86
C LYS A 130 -7.81 -5.83 -4.33
N GLN A 131 -7.72 -4.56 -4.71
CA GLN A 131 -7.89 -4.10 -6.09
C GLN A 131 -6.81 -4.66 -7.01
N ASN A 132 -5.55 -4.68 -6.57
CA ASN A 132 -4.45 -5.25 -7.35
C ASN A 132 -4.62 -6.76 -7.56
N SER A 133 -5.06 -7.49 -6.54
CA SER A 133 -5.37 -8.93 -6.68
C SER A 133 -6.50 -9.19 -7.67
N GLN A 134 -7.56 -8.36 -7.66
CA GLN A 134 -8.65 -8.44 -8.64
C GLN A 134 -8.17 -8.13 -10.06
N ASN A 135 -7.35 -7.10 -10.24
CA ASN A 135 -6.77 -6.76 -11.54
C ASN A 135 -5.90 -7.91 -12.10
N ASN A 136 -5.09 -8.54 -11.25
CA ASN A 136 -4.29 -9.70 -11.66
C ASN A 136 -5.15 -10.90 -12.08
N GLN A 137 -6.28 -11.14 -11.40
CA GLN A 137 -7.23 -12.18 -11.81
C GLN A 137 -7.87 -11.88 -13.18
N LEU A 138 -8.26 -10.62 -13.42
CA LEU A 138 -8.81 -10.17 -14.70
C LEU A 138 -7.80 -10.31 -15.84
N VAL A 139 -6.53 -9.93 -15.62
CA VAL A 139 -5.45 -10.09 -16.59
C VAL A 139 -5.22 -11.56 -16.92
N ASN A 140 -5.23 -12.44 -15.92
CA ASN A 140 -5.06 -13.88 -16.13
C ASN A 140 -6.23 -14.48 -16.92
N GLN A 141 -7.46 -14.09 -16.63
CA GLN A 141 -8.63 -14.49 -17.43
C GLN A 141 -8.53 -14.00 -18.87
N ALA A 142 -8.20 -12.71 -19.08
CA ALA A 142 -8.03 -12.15 -20.41
C ALA A 142 -6.95 -12.88 -21.23
N ASN A 143 -5.84 -13.26 -20.59
CA ASN A 143 -4.80 -14.05 -21.23
C ASN A 143 -5.29 -15.45 -21.62
N GLN A 144 -6.04 -16.14 -20.75
CA GLN A 144 -6.63 -17.45 -21.05
C GLN A 144 -7.65 -17.35 -22.21
N THR A 145 -8.53 -16.35 -22.20
CA THR A 145 -9.48 -16.11 -23.29
C THR A 145 -8.77 -15.83 -24.61
N THR A 146 -7.71 -15.02 -24.59
CA THR A 146 -6.90 -14.71 -25.77
C THR A 146 -6.23 -15.95 -26.34
N GLN A 147 -5.70 -16.84 -25.50
CA GLN A 147 -5.12 -18.11 -25.95
C GLN A 147 -6.18 -19.04 -26.54
N GLY A 148 -7.37 -19.12 -25.93
CA GLY A 148 -8.51 -19.87 -26.46
C GLY A 148 -8.97 -19.38 -27.84
N LEU A 149 -9.06 -18.05 -28.01
CA LEU A 149 -9.42 -17.43 -29.30
C LEU A 149 -8.35 -17.68 -30.38
N LYS A 150 -7.07 -17.60 -30.02
CA LYS A 150 -5.97 -17.95 -30.95
C LYS A 150 -6.04 -19.41 -31.38
N TYR A 151 -6.29 -20.33 -30.44
CA TYR A 151 -6.45 -21.74 -30.74
C TYR A 151 -7.65 -21.99 -31.67
N ALA A 152 -8.82 -21.44 -31.33
CA ALA A 152 -10.03 -21.57 -32.15
C ALA A 152 -9.86 -20.99 -33.56
N SER A 153 -9.19 -19.84 -33.69
CA SER A 153 -8.86 -19.23 -34.99
C SER A 153 -7.97 -20.15 -35.83
N ASN A 154 -6.95 -20.76 -35.22
CA ASN A 154 -6.07 -21.71 -35.91
C ASN A 154 -6.81 -22.98 -36.33
N GLN A 155 -7.68 -23.54 -35.47
CA GLN A 155 -8.50 -24.70 -35.80
C GLN A 155 -9.44 -24.40 -36.97
N TYR A 156 -10.10 -23.24 -36.97
CA TYR A 156 -10.96 -22.81 -38.07
C TYR A 156 -10.17 -22.66 -39.38
N LYS A 157 -9.01 -21.98 -39.35
CA LYS A 157 -8.14 -21.82 -40.53
C LYS A 157 -7.70 -23.17 -41.10
N ASN A 158 -7.35 -24.13 -40.23
CA ASN A 158 -6.94 -25.47 -40.67
C ASN A 158 -8.12 -26.22 -41.29
N ARG A 159 -9.29 -26.21 -40.65
CA ARG A 159 -10.50 -26.86 -41.18
C ARG A 159 -10.92 -26.27 -42.52
N TYR A 160 -10.88 -24.94 -42.66
CA TYR A 160 -11.17 -24.26 -43.93
C TYR A 160 -10.19 -24.69 -45.04
N LYS A 161 -8.88 -24.77 -44.75
CA LYS A 161 -7.88 -25.25 -45.71
C LYS A 161 -8.16 -26.69 -46.16
N SER A 162 -8.42 -27.60 -45.21
CA SER A 162 -8.70 -29.02 -45.50
C SER A 162 -9.97 -29.21 -46.34
N VAL A 163 -11.04 -28.47 -46.03
CA VAL A 163 -12.26 -28.50 -46.84
C VAL A 163 -11.97 -28.05 -48.26
N LYS A 164 -11.24 -26.93 -48.43
CA LYS A 164 -10.89 -26.36 -49.74
C LYS A 164 -10.00 -27.29 -50.57
N THR A 165 -9.05 -28.00 -49.96
CA THR A 165 -8.21 -28.99 -50.66
C THR A 165 -9.04 -30.20 -51.11
N ASN A 166 -9.91 -30.71 -50.24
CA ASN A 166 -10.76 -31.85 -50.59
C ASN A 166 -11.74 -31.52 -51.71
N THR A 167 -12.30 -30.30 -51.73
CA THR A 167 -13.18 -29.87 -52.83
C THR A 167 -12.43 -29.80 -54.16
N LYS A 168 -11.18 -29.32 -54.17
CA LYS A 168 -10.34 -29.30 -55.36
C LYS A 168 -10.01 -30.70 -55.88
N GLN A 169 -9.66 -31.62 -54.98
CA GLN A 169 -9.37 -33.01 -55.35
C GLN A 169 -10.62 -33.72 -55.90
N GLN A 170 -11.78 -33.50 -55.28
CA GLN A 170 -13.06 -34.05 -55.74
C GLN A 170 -13.43 -33.50 -57.13
N ALA A 171 -13.26 -32.20 -57.35
CA ALA A 171 -13.51 -31.57 -58.64
C ALA A 171 -12.57 -32.14 -59.72
N GLN A 172 -11.28 -32.32 -59.41
CA GLN A 172 -10.29 -32.89 -60.31
C GLN A 172 -10.60 -34.35 -60.68
N TYR A 173 -10.98 -35.16 -59.68
CA TYR A 173 -11.41 -36.55 -59.88
C TYR A 173 -12.63 -36.63 -60.81
N ASN A 174 -13.64 -35.77 -60.60
CA ASN A 174 -14.82 -35.72 -61.45
C ASN A 174 -14.49 -35.31 -62.89
N THR A 175 -13.64 -34.30 -63.10
CA THR A 175 -13.19 -33.91 -64.45
C THR A 175 -12.42 -35.03 -65.16
N ASN A 176 -11.56 -35.77 -64.45
CA ASN A 176 -10.81 -36.88 -65.04
C ASN A 176 -11.76 -38.01 -65.48
N ASN A 177 -12.74 -38.36 -64.65
CA ASN A 177 -13.73 -39.39 -64.99
C ASN A 177 -14.63 -39.00 -66.16
N ILE A 178 -15.04 -37.73 -66.25
CA ILE A 178 -15.81 -37.22 -67.40
C ILE A 178 -14.98 -37.30 -68.68
N SER A 179 -13.72 -36.88 -68.64
CA SER A 179 -12.81 -36.97 -69.79
C SER A 179 -12.61 -38.41 -70.26
N VAL A 180 -12.35 -39.35 -69.35
CA VAL A 180 -12.18 -40.78 -69.68
C VAL A 180 -13.44 -41.36 -70.34
N LYS A 181 -14.64 -41.01 -69.83
CA LYS A 181 -15.90 -41.45 -70.42
C LYS A 181 -16.09 -40.91 -71.84
N ALA A 182 -15.78 -39.64 -72.07
CA ALA A 182 -15.86 -39.02 -73.40
C ALA A 182 -14.86 -39.63 -74.40
N THR A 183 -13.66 -40.02 -73.95
CA THR A 183 -12.69 -40.72 -74.80
C THR A 183 -13.16 -42.13 -75.17
N LYS A 184 -13.79 -42.84 -74.21
CA LYS A 184 -14.34 -44.17 -74.44
C LYS A 184 -15.51 -44.13 -75.42
N GLU A 185 -16.44 -43.19 -75.28
CA GLU A 185 -17.52 -42.98 -76.24
C GLU A 185 -16.99 -42.66 -77.65
N LYS A 186 -15.92 -41.88 -77.78
CA LYS A 186 -15.26 -41.63 -79.08
C LYS A 186 -14.62 -42.89 -79.68
N LEU A 187 -14.01 -43.74 -78.86
CA LEU A 187 -13.42 -45.01 -79.31
C LEU A 187 -14.52 -46.00 -79.74
N ASP A 188 -15.61 -46.11 -78.98
CA ASP A 188 -16.75 -46.97 -79.32
C ASP A 188 -17.41 -46.52 -80.64
N ILE A 189 -17.53 -45.20 -80.87
CA ILE A 189 -18.01 -44.65 -82.15
C ILE A 189 -17.05 -45.04 -83.30
N LEU A 190 -15.74 -44.91 -83.10
CA LEU A 190 -14.74 -45.30 -84.11
C LEU A 190 -14.78 -46.80 -84.42
N GLU A 191 -14.84 -47.66 -83.40
CA GLU A 191 -14.97 -49.11 -83.59
C GLU A 191 -16.24 -49.48 -84.35
N SER A 192 -17.37 -48.82 -84.06
CA SER A 192 -18.63 -49.04 -84.80
C SER A 192 -18.55 -48.65 -86.28
N TYR A 193 -17.67 -47.70 -86.62
CA TYR A 193 -17.40 -47.29 -88.01
C TYR A 193 -16.54 -48.33 -88.74
N PHE A 194 -15.58 -48.97 -88.06
CA PHE A 194 -14.72 -49.99 -88.66
C PHE A 194 -15.40 -51.35 -88.82
N GLN A 195 -16.37 -51.70 -87.97
CA GLN A 195 -17.15 -52.95 -88.09
C GLN A 195 -18.22 -52.92 -89.20
N LYS A 196 -18.44 -51.76 -89.85
CA LYS A 196 -19.43 -51.56 -90.93
C LYS A 196 -18.81 -51.46 -92.33
N ARG A 197 -17.52 -51.76 -92.48
CA ARG A 197 -16.82 -51.90 -93.76
C ARG A 197 -16.29 -53.31 -93.91
#